data_AF-A0A8T7LQ30-F1
#
_entry.id   AF-A0A8T7LQ30-F1
#
_cell.length_a   1.000
_cell.length_b   1.000
_cell.length_c   1.000
_cell.angle_alpha   90.00
_cell.angle_beta   90.00
_cell.angle_gamma   90.00
#
_symmetry.space_group_name_H-M   'P 1'
#
loop_
_entity.id
_entity.type
_entity.pdbx_description
1 polymer ?
#
loop_
_entity_poly.entity_id
_entity_poly.type
_entity_poly.pdbx_seq_one_letter_code
_entity_poly.pdbx_strand_id
1 'polypeptide(L)' 'MTSSINRAKLTHLLQSEEQLFHKTHPKSYELYQRARKSLHGGVPMLWMIRWAGSFPVFVREAKGARFTDADGNS' A
#
# COMPACT_ATOMS: atom_id res chain seq x y z
N MET A 1 27.19 -5.09 18.64
CA MET A 1 27.55 -5.59 17.30
C MET A 1 26.48 -5.14 16.32
N THR A 2 26.81 -4.32 15.33
CA THR A 2 25.86 -3.94 14.28
C THR A 2 25.70 -5.12 13.32
N SER A 3 24.55 -5.79 13.36
CA SER A 3 24.20 -6.80 12.38
C SER A 3 24.20 -6.16 10.98
N SER A 4 25.12 -6.59 10.12
CA SER A 4 25.17 -6.13 8.74
C SER A 4 23.94 -6.65 8.00
N ILE A 5 23.14 -5.74 7.43
CA ILE A 5 21.96 -6.10 6.64
C ILE A 5 22.40 -6.51 5.25
N ASN A 6 22.05 -7.74 4.83
CA ASN A 6 22.24 -8.18 3.45
C ASN A 6 21.28 -7.40 2.52
N ARG A 7 21.83 -6.42 1.79
CA ARG A 7 21.06 -5.53 0.90
C ARG A 7 20.45 -6.26 -0.29
N ALA A 8 21.12 -7.26 -0.86
CA ALA A 8 20.60 -8.03 -1.98
C ALA A 8 19.36 -8.85 -1.57
N LYS A 9 19.41 -9.50 -0.40
CA LYS A 9 18.26 -10.21 0.17
C LYS A 9 17.10 -9.25 0.45
N LEU A 10 17.38 -8.07 1.01
CA LEU A 10 16.35 -7.06 1.29
C LEU A 10 15.62 -6.62 0.01
N THR A 11 16.36 -6.30 -1.05
CA THR A 11 15.77 -5.90 -2.33
C THR A 11 14.89 -7.00 -2.93
N HIS A 12 15.34 -8.25 -2.91
CA HIS A 12 14.56 -9.38 -3.43
C HIS A 12 13.25 -9.60 -2.65
N LEU A 13 13.31 -9.50 -1.32
CA LEU A 13 12.12 -9.61 -0.48
C LEU A 13 11.15 -8.47 -0.74
N LEU A 14 11.64 -7.22 -0.82
CA LEU A 14 10.79 -6.06 -1.12
C LEU A 14 10.06 -6.23 -2.45
N GLN A 15 10.75 -6.65 -3.50
CA GLN A 15 10.14 -6.87 -4.81
C GLN A 15 9.03 -7.96 -4.76
N SER A 16 9.25 -9.02 -3.99
CA SER A 16 8.26 -10.09 -3.82
C SER A 16 7.02 -9.59 -3.06
N GLU A 17 7.21 -8.78 -2.02
CA GLU A 17 6.12 -8.14 -1.29
C GLU A 17 5.34 -7.13 -2.14
N GLU A 18 6.01 -6.34 -2.97
CA GLU A 18 5.34 -5.41 -3.90
C GLU A 18 4.47 -6.13 -4.93
N GLN A 19 4.94 -7.27 -5.45
CA GLN A 19 4.14 -8.11 -6.36
C GLN A 19 2.93 -8.72 -5.66
N LEU A 20 3.10 -9.22 -4.43
CA LEU A 20 2.01 -9.73 -3.62
C LEU A 20 0.99 -8.64 -3.30
N PHE A 21 1.46 -7.44 -2.96
CA PHE A 21 0.63 -6.27 -2.66
C PHE A 21 -0.28 -5.92 -3.84
N HIS A 22 0.26 -5.85 -5.05
CA HIS A 22 -0.54 -5.62 -6.27
C HIS A 22 -1.57 -6.73 -6.51
N LYS A 23 -1.21 -8.00 -6.27
CA LYS A 23 -2.12 -9.14 -6.46
C LYS A 23 -3.28 -9.14 -5.45
N THR A 24 -3.03 -8.65 -4.24
CA THR A 24 -3.98 -8.71 -3.10
C THR A 24 -4.83 -7.45 -2.94
N HIS A 25 -4.43 -6.33 -3.55
CA HIS A 25 -5.12 -5.04 -3.46
C HIS A 25 -5.52 -4.43 -4.83
N PRO A 26 -6.09 -5.19 -5.78
CA PRO A 26 -6.39 -4.69 -7.12
C PRO A 26 -7.41 -3.54 -7.14
N LYS A 27 -8.45 -3.55 -6.29
CA LYS A 27 -9.45 -2.47 -6.24
C LYS A 27 -8.87 -1.20 -5.64
N SER A 28 -8.03 -1.32 -4.61
CA SER A 28 -7.32 -0.17 -4.05
C SER A 28 -6.43 0.48 -5.12
N TYR A 29 -5.78 -0.30 -6.00
CA TYR A 29 -5.03 0.24 -7.13
C TYR A 29 -5.93 0.98 -8.13
N GLU A 30 -7.08 0.42 -8.50
CA GLU A 30 -8.04 1.08 -9.39
C GLU A 30 -8.55 2.41 -8.82
N LEU A 31 -8.91 2.42 -7.54
CA LEU A 31 -9.36 3.61 -6.82
C LEU A 31 -8.26 4.66 -6.73
N TYR A 32 -7.02 4.25 -6.48
CA TYR A 32 -5.86 5.14 -6.50
C TYR A 32 -5.68 5.79 -7.86
N GLN A 33 -5.72 5.01 -8.95
CA GLN A 33 -5.57 5.51 -10.31
C GLN A 33 -6.72 6.45 -10.70
N ARG A 34 -7.95 6.20 -10.23
CA ARG A 34 -9.08 7.12 -10.35
C ARG A 34 -8.81 8.43 -9.59
N ALA A 35 -8.39 8.34 -8.33
CA ALA A 35 -8.18 9.49 -7.45
C ALA A 35 -7.09 10.44 -8.00
N ARG A 36 -6.04 9.90 -8.62
CA ARG A 36 -4.97 10.69 -9.26
C ARG A 36 -5.45 11.66 -10.35
N LYS A 37 -6.66 11.46 -10.89
CA LYS A 37 -7.26 12.38 -11.87
C LYS A 37 -7.78 13.68 -11.24
N SER A 38 -8.02 13.69 -9.94
CA SER A 38 -8.63 14.84 -9.24
C SER A 38 -7.84 15.29 -8.01
N LEU A 39 -6.99 14.42 -7.45
CA LEU A 39 -6.19 14.69 -6.26
C LEU A 39 -4.70 14.63 -6.60
N HIS A 40 -3.95 15.62 -6.14
CA HIS A 40 -2.51 15.63 -6.30
C HIS A 40 -1.89 14.45 -5.54
N GLY A 41 -1.21 13.56 -6.26
CA GLY A 41 -0.69 12.31 -5.69
C GLY A 41 -1.76 11.26 -5.37
N GLY A 42 -3.01 11.41 -5.82
CA GLY A 42 -4.07 10.42 -5.63
C GLY A 42 -4.62 10.29 -4.21
N VAL A 43 -4.30 11.25 -3.33
CA VAL A 43 -4.71 11.26 -1.92
C VAL A 43 -5.13 12.66 -1.47
N PRO A 44 -6.04 12.78 -0.48
CA PRO A 44 -6.46 14.08 0.05
C PRO A 44 -5.35 14.81 0.81
N MET A 45 -4.45 14.07 1.46
CA MET A 45 -3.33 14.61 2.21
C MET A 45 -2.04 13.96 1.74
N LEU A 46 -1.08 14.75 1.25
CA LEU A 46 0.15 14.25 0.61
C LEU A 46 0.98 13.31 1.47
N TRP A 47 0.92 13.41 2.80
CA TRP A 47 1.62 12.48 3.69
C TRP A 47 1.15 11.02 3.51
N MET A 48 -0.08 10.80 3.02
CA MET A 48 -0.64 9.48 2.78
C MET A 48 0.02 8.74 1.60
N ILE A 49 0.81 9.41 0.76
CA ILE A 49 1.58 8.72 -0.30
C ILE A 49 2.78 7.95 0.26
N ARG A 50 3.18 8.24 1.51
CA ARG A 50 4.38 7.66 2.14
C ARG A 50 4.13 6.35 2.88
N TRP A 51 2.90 5.83 2.84
CA TRP A 51 2.60 4.51 3.40
C TRP A 51 3.39 3.42 2.67
N ALA A 52 3.69 2.35 3.39
CA ALA A 52 4.38 1.20 2.81
C ALA A 52 3.53 0.54 1.72
N GLY A 53 4.19 -0.01 0.70
CA GLY A 53 3.55 -0.54 -0.50
C GLY A 53 3.65 0.42 -1.69
N SER A 54 3.19 -0.03 -2.85
CA SER A 54 3.33 0.72 -4.10
C SER A 54 2.25 1.80 -4.30
N PHE A 55 1.14 1.71 -3.56
CA PHE A 55 0.03 2.67 -3.57
C PHE A 55 -0.75 2.63 -2.23
N PRO A 56 -1.50 3.68 -1.86
CA PRO A 56 -2.31 3.70 -0.64
C PRO A 56 -3.46 2.67 -0.67
N VAL A 57 -3.69 1.98 0.45
CA VAL A 57 -4.85 1.10 0.63
C VAL A 57 -6.11 1.91 0.87
N PHE A 58 -7.19 1.59 0.15
CA PHE A 58 -8.48 2.24 0.32
C PHE A 58 -9.31 1.45 1.33
N VAL A 59 -9.60 2.04 2.49
CA VAL A 59 -10.40 1.39 3.55
C VAL A 59 -11.89 1.56 3.26
N ARG A 60 -12.66 0.45 3.31
CA ARG A 60 -14.12 0.46 3.15
C ARG A 60 -14.83 0.78 4.46
N GLU A 61 -14.43 0.12 5.54
CA GLU A 61 -15.02 0.28 6.86
C GLU A 61 -14.00 0.03 7.96
N ALA A 62 -14.21 0.63 9.14
CA ALA A 62 -13.38 0.42 10.31
C ALA A 62 -14.22 0.41 11.58
N LYS A 63 -13.89 -0.48 12.52
CA LYS A 63 -14.55 -0.59 13.82
C LYS A 63 -13.55 -1.03 14.90
N GLY A 64 -13.38 -0.19 15.92
CA GLY A 64 -12.39 -0.42 16.97
C GLY A 64 -10.97 -0.40 16.39
N ALA A 65 -10.19 -1.46 16.64
CA ALA A 65 -8.83 -1.63 16.13
C ALA A 65 -8.75 -2.45 14.83
N ARG A 66 -9.86 -2.61 14.09
CA ARG A 66 -9.92 -3.37 12.84
C ARG A 66 -10.46 -2.51 11.71
N PHE A 67 -9.93 -2.74 10.51
CA PHE A 67 -10.37 -2.13 9.27
C PHE A 67 -10.53 -3.21 8.22
N THR A 68 -11.47 -3.02 7.30
CA THR A 68 -11.63 -3.84 6.11
C THR A 68 -11.42 -2.96 4.89
N ASP A 69 -10.51 -3.36 4.00
CA ASP A 69 -10.20 -2.59 2.80
C ASP A 69 -11.23 -2.79 1.67
N ALA A 70 -11.07 -2.06 0.58
CA ALA A 70 -11.91 -2.14 -0.61
C ALA A 70 -11.88 -3.54 -1.28
N ASP A 71 -10.78 -4.26 -1.08
CA ASP A 71 -10.53 -5.60 -1.59
C ASP A 71 -11.16 -6.70 -0.72
N GLY A 72 -11.51 -6.38 0.53
CA GLY A 72 -12.14 -7.28 1.51
C GLY A 72 -11.15 -7.88 2.50
N ASN A 73 -9.90 -7.43 2.52
CA ASN A 73 -8.90 -7.84 3.50
C ASN A 73 -9.19 -7.16 4.85
N SER A 74 -9.09 -7.89 5.96
CA SER A 74 -9.36 -7.40 7.33
C SER A 74 -8.29 -7.81 8.33
#